data_AF-A0A7W6JWB7-F1
#
_entry.id   AF-A0A7W6JWB7-F1
#
_cell.length_a   1.000
_cell.length_b   1.000
_cell.length_c   1.000
_cell.angle_alpha   90.00
_cell.angle_beta   90.00
_cell.angle_gamma   90.00
#
_symmetry.space_group_name_H-M   'P 1'
#
loop_
_entity.id
_entity.type
_entity.pdbx_description
1 polymer ?
#
loop_
_entity_poly.entity_id
_entity_poly.type
_entity_poly.pdbx_seq_one_letter_code
_entity_poly.pdbx_strand_id
1 'polypeptide(L)' 'MVRQLDANNLAPIEGSNGLLLHGVYHMPNKLGVDECCIWGDYFYLEALVRMRRIWRRYW' A
#
# COMPACT_ATOMS: atom_id res chain seq x y z
N MET A 1 5.96 5.78 10.92
CA MET A 1 4.77 5.54 10.08
C MET A 1 5.13 4.75 8.82
N VAL A 2 5.77 5.32 7.80
CA VAL A 2 6.16 4.56 6.58
C VAL A 2 7.11 3.39 6.87
N ARG A 3 8.12 3.59 7.73
CA ARG A 3 9.03 2.50 8.17
C ARG A 3 8.33 1.32 8.85
N GLN A 4 7.13 1.50 9.39
CA GLN A 4 6.37 0.39 9.99
C GLN A 4 5.59 -0.40 8.94
N LEU A 5 5.28 0.20 7.79
CA LEU A 5 4.66 -0.51 6.67
C LEU A 5 5.69 -1.45 6.01
N ASP A 6 6.94 -1.02 5.91
CA ASP A 6 8.01 -1.80 5.25
C ASP A 6 8.32 -3.13 5.95
N ALA A 7 8.31 -3.17 7.29
CA ALA A 7 8.95 -4.25 8.03
C ALA A 7 8.28 -5.61 7.86
N ASN A 8 6.95 -5.65 7.69
CA ASN A 8 6.17 -6.91 7.61
C ASN A 8 4.97 -6.85 6.66
N ASN A 9 4.71 -5.71 6.00
CA ASN A 9 3.52 -5.55 5.17
C ASN A 9 3.87 -5.45 3.68
N LEU A 10 5.13 -5.65 3.29
CA LEU A 10 5.51 -5.67 1.88
C LEU A 10 5.18 -7.03 1.28
N ALA A 11 4.57 -6.99 0.10
CA ALA A 11 4.29 -8.19 -0.65
C ALA A 11 5.59 -8.77 -1.25
N PRO A 12 5.66 -10.11 -1.45
CA PRO A 12 6.80 -10.72 -2.13
C PRO A 12 6.91 -10.20 -3.57
N ILE A 13 8.14 -10.03 -4.05
CA ILE A 13 8.41 -9.49 -5.40
C ILE A 13 7.94 -10.47 -6.49
N GLU A 14 8.05 -11.78 -6.24
CA GLU A 14 7.61 -12.80 -7.19
C GLU A 14 6.16 -13.22 -6.92
N GLY A 15 5.32 -13.11 -7.94
CA GLY A 15 3.93 -13.59 -7.90
C GLY A 15 2.93 -12.68 -7.19
N SER A 16 3.35 -11.54 -6.63
CA SER A 16 2.43 -10.52 -6.10
C SER A 16 1.94 -9.56 -7.18
N ASN A 17 0.67 -9.16 -7.07
CA ASN A 17 0.04 -8.15 -7.91
C ASN A 17 0.06 -6.74 -7.29
N GLY A 18 0.62 -6.58 -6.08
CA GLY A 18 0.63 -5.32 -5.35
C GLY A 18 1.85 -5.16 -4.46
N LEU A 19 1.98 -3.98 -3.84
CA LEU A 19 3.14 -3.60 -3.01
C LEU A 19 2.89 -3.88 -1.53
N LEU A 20 1.68 -3.59 -1.05
CA LEU A 20 1.31 -3.65 0.36
C LEU A 20 0.28 -4.77 0.62
N LEU A 21 0.60 -5.65 1.56
CA LEU A 21 -0.26 -6.70 2.09
C LEU A 21 -1.20 -6.18 3.20
N HIS A 22 -2.08 -7.06 3.67
CA HIS A 22 -2.97 -6.82 4.81
C HIS A 22 -3.97 -5.68 4.61
N GLY A 23 -4.28 -5.37 3.35
CA GLY A 23 -5.37 -4.47 3.00
C GLY A 23 -6.74 -5.11 3.19
N VAL A 24 -7.74 -4.29 3.48
CA VAL A 24 -9.14 -4.73 3.56
C VAL A 24 -9.99 -3.83 2.69
N TYR A 25 -10.52 -4.37 1.60
CA TYR A 25 -11.45 -3.66 0.72
C TYR A 25 -12.84 -3.54 1.33
N HIS A 26 -13.43 -4.67 1.71
CA HIS A 26 -14.80 -4.68 2.24
C HIS A 26 -15.02 -5.79 3.27
N MET A 27 -14.81 -5.43 4.54
CA MET A 27 -14.92 -6.34 5.69
C MET A 27 -16.31 -6.98 5.86
N PRO A 28 -17.45 -6.25 5.72
CA PRO A 28 -18.76 -6.83 5.99
C PRO A 28 -19.13 -8.01 5.07
N ASN A 29 -18.70 -7.97 3.80
CA ASN A 29 -18.91 -9.08 2.85
C ASN A 29 -17.67 -9.97 2.69
N LYS A 30 -16.61 -9.76 3.50
CA LYS A 30 -15.33 -10.47 3.44
C LYS A 30 -14.69 -10.45 2.04
N LEU A 31 -14.85 -9.36 1.29
CA LEU A 31 -14.27 -9.19 -0.04
C LEU A 31 -12.95 -8.42 0.07
N GLY A 32 -11.89 -8.97 -0.51
CA GLY A 32 -10.56 -8.35 -0.49
C GLY A 32 -10.04 -8.12 0.93
N VAL A 33 -10.23 -9.10 1.82
CA VAL A 33 -9.68 -9.09 3.19
C VAL A 33 -8.32 -9.75 3.17
N ASP A 34 -7.33 -9.10 3.77
CA ASP A 34 -5.95 -9.58 3.82
C ASP A 34 -5.29 -9.66 2.43
N GLU A 35 -5.67 -8.75 1.54
CA GLU A 35 -5.20 -8.70 0.15
C GLU A 35 -4.53 -7.36 -0.16
N CYS A 36 -3.82 -7.30 -1.29
CA CYS A 36 -3.32 -6.05 -1.83
C CYS A 36 -4.47 -5.15 -2.27
N CYS A 37 -4.37 -3.86 -1.96
CA CYS A 37 -5.36 -2.86 -2.32
C CYS A 37 -4.68 -1.77 -3.15
N ILE A 38 -5.13 -1.56 -4.40
CA ILE A 38 -4.46 -0.65 -5.34
C ILE A 38 -4.38 0.79 -4.83
N TRP A 39 -5.38 1.27 -4.10
CA TRP A 39 -5.33 2.60 -3.45
C TRP A 39 -4.30 2.64 -2.32
N GLY A 40 -4.12 1.54 -1.58
CA GLY A 40 -3.11 1.43 -0.53
C GLY A 40 -1.70 1.53 -1.10
N ASP A 41 -1.43 0.77 -2.17
CA ASP A 41 -0.15 0.81 -2.91
C ASP A 41 0.15 2.21 -3.42
N TYR A 42 -0.86 2.87 -3.96
CA TYR A 42 -0.77 4.23 -4.46
C TYR A 42 -0.39 5.23 -3.37
N PHE A 43 -1.09 5.24 -2.23
CA PHE A 43 -0.79 6.14 -1.12
C PHE A 43 0.54 5.81 -0.42
N TYR A 44 0.94 4.54 -0.40
CA TYR A 44 2.26 4.13 0.07
C TYR A 44 3.37 4.72 -0.80
N LEU A 45 3.24 4.60 -2.12
CA LEU A 45 4.21 5.19 -3.05
C LEU A 45 4.22 6.72 -3.01
N GLU A 46 3.05 7.36 -2.90
CA GLU A 46 2.97 8.80 -2.65
C GLU A 46 3.76 9.19 -1.39
N ALA A 47 3.55 8.48 -0.28
CA ALA A 47 4.22 8.80 0.98
C ALA A 47 5.75 8.72 0.82
N LEU A 48 6.25 7.69 0.13
CA LEU A 48 7.67 7.58 -0.21
C LEU A 48 8.16 8.75 -1.07
N VAL A 49 7.40 9.14 -2.08
CA VAL A 49 7.74 10.28 -2.95
C VAL A 49 7.80 11.59 -2.15
N ARG A 50 6.82 11.85 -1.28
CA ARG A 50 6.77 13.06 -0.43
C ARG A 50 7.92 13.11 0.58
N MET A 51 8.41 11.95 1.03
CA MET A 51 9.61 11.88 1.88
C MET A 51 10.91 12.17 1.11
N ARG A 52 10.95 11.89 -0.20
CA ARG A 52 12.16 12.03 -1.03
C ARG A 52 12.27 13.39 -1.71
N ARG A 53 11.15 14.05 -2.00
CA ARG A 53 11.13 15.34 -2.72
C ARG A 53 9.87 16.14 -2.42
N ILE A 54 9.96 17.46 -2.62
CA ILE A 54 8.79 18.32 -2.67
C ILE A 54 7.99 17.93 -3.92
N TRP A 55 6.79 17.41 -3.70
CA TRP A 55 5.92 16.94 -4.77
C TRP A 55 4.70 17.84 -4.92
N ARG A 56 4.44 18.28 -6.15
CA ARG A 56 3.17 18.91 -6.52
C ARG A 56 2.10 17.82 -6.59
N ARG A 57 1.21 17.84 -5.61
CA ARG A 57 0.10 16.88 -5.49
C ARG A 57 -0.82 16.96 -6.70
N TYR A 58 -1.40 15.82 -7.07
CA TYR A 58 -2.45 15.77 -8.09
C TYR A 58 -3.80 16.29 -7.56
N TRP A 59 -3.99 16.29 -6.24
CA TRP A 59 -5.15 16.85 -5.53
C TRP A 59 -4.75 17.86 -4.45
#